data_AF-A0A6G3Y0U7-F1
#
_entry.id   AF-A0A6G3Y0U7-F1
#
_cell.length_a   1.000
_cell.length_b   1.000
_cell.length_c   1.000
_cell.angle_alpha   90.00
_cell.angle_beta   90.00
_cell.angle_gamma   90.00
#
_symmetry.space_group_name_H-M   'P 1'
#
loop_
_entity.id
_entity.type
_entity.pdbx_description
1 polymer ?
#
loop_
_entity_poly.entity_id
_entity_poly.type
_entity_poly.pdbx_seq_one_letter_code
_entity_poly.pdbx_strand_id
1 'polypeptide(L)'
;DSAVRQGKALYVGLSNYSAAQTREAAAILKDLGTPLLIHQPRYSMLDRRIEDDGLPDVLDELGAGSIAYSPLEQGILTDRYLNGI
;
A
#
# COMPACT_ATOMS: atom_id res chain seq x y z
N ASP A 1 7.57 2.43 -14.86
CA ASP A 1 8.37 3.39 -15.65
C ASP A 1 7.87 3.54 -17.09
N SER A 2 8.07 2.56 -17.98
CA SER A 2 7.72 2.69 -19.42
C SER A 2 6.29 3.20 -19.69
N ALA A 3 5.28 2.70 -18.96
CA ALA A 3 3.91 3.19 -19.08
C ALA A 3 3.75 4.68 -18.69
N VAL A 4 4.51 5.17 -17.71
CA VAL A 4 4.53 6.59 -17.31
C VAL A 4 5.22 7.43 -18.36
N ARG A 5 6.40 7.00 -18.84
CA ARG A 5 7.14 7.70 -19.91
C ARG A 5 6.37 7.79 -21.22
N GLN A 6 5.51 6.80 -21.50
CA GLN A 6 4.61 6.79 -22.66
C GLN A 6 3.32 7.61 -22.44
N GLY A 7 3.13 8.22 -21.27
CA GLY A 7 1.92 9.00 -20.95
C GLY A 7 0.65 8.15 -20.75
N LYS A 8 0.77 6.83 -20.55
CA LYS A 8 -0.35 5.91 -20.33
C LYS A 8 -0.78 5.83 -18.86
N ALA A 9 0.09 6.26 -17.96
CA ALA A 9 -0.19 6.44 -16.54
C ALA A 9 0.53 7.71 -16.06
N LEU A 10 -0.04 8.41 -15.08
CA LEU A 10 0.61 9.59 -14.50
C LEU A 10 1.62 9.19 -13.41
N TYR A 11 1.34 8.11 -12.68
CA TYR A 11 2.12 7.68 -11.52
C TYR A 11 2.17 6.14 -11.42
N VAL A 12 2.98 5.64 -10.50
CA VAL A 12 3.06 4.21 -10.14
C VAL A 12 2.77 4.01 -8.66
N GLY A 13 2.22 2.85 -8.33
CA GLY A 13 1.99 2.40 -6.97
C GLY A 13 2.24 0.91 -6.81
N LEU A 14 2.35 0.47 -5.55
CA LEU A 14 2.53 -0.93 -5.17
C LEU A 14 1.32 -1.43 -4.37
N SER A 15 1.13 -2.74 -4.30
CA SER A 15 0.13 -3.35 -3.45
C SER A 15 0.65 -4.67 -2.92
N ASN A 16 0.45 -4.90 -1.61
CA ASN A 16 0.83 -6.14 -0.91
C ASN A 16 2.33 -6.51 -0.98
N TYR A 17 3.21 -5.50 -1.09
CA TYR A 17 4.65 -5.72 -0.93
C TYR A 17 5.00 -5.59 0.56
N SER A 18 6.00 -6.33 1.02
CA SER A 18 6.58 -6.10 2.35
C SER A 18 7.34 -4.78 2.40
N ALA A 19 7.69 -4.31 3.59
CA ALA A 19 8.52 -3.15 3.83
C ALA A 19 9.87 -3.25 3.10
N ALA A 20 10.51 -4.42 3.14
CA ALA A 20 11.77 -4.67 2.45
C ALA A 20 11.62 -4.56 0.92
N GLN A 21 10.59 -5.21 0.36
CA GLN A 21 10.30 -5.14 -1.08
C GLN A 21 9.90 -3.72 -1.51
N THR A 22 9.20 -2.97 -0.65
CA THR A 22 8.81 -1.58 -0.90
C THR A 22 10.03 -0.68 -1.00
N ARG A 23 11.02 -0.83 -0.10
CA ARG A 23 12.30 -0.09 -0.17
C ARG A 23 13.06 -0.39 -1.46
N GLU A 24 13.18 -1.67 -1.80
CA GLU A 24 13.88 -2.10 -3.02
C GLU A 24 13.20 -1.53 -4.28
N ALA A 25 11.89 -1.70 -4.39
CA ALA A 25 11.12 -1.18 -5.51
C ALA A 25 11.18 0.35 -5.61
N ALA A 26 11.11 1.06 -4.48
CA ALA A 26 11.21 2.51 -4.45
C ALA A 26 12.58 3.01 -4.90
N ALA A 27 13.67 2.34 -4.52
CA ALA A 27 15.02 2.65 -4.99
C ALA A 27 15.14 2.50 -6.51
N ILE A 28 14.68 1.37 -7.06
CA ILE A 28 14.67 1.11 -8.51
C ILE A 28 13.82 2.16 -9.24
N LEU A 29 12.62 2.45 -8.74
CA LEU A 29 11.71 3.43 -9.31
C LEU A 29 12.30 4.84 -9.33
N LYS A 30 13.02 5.22 -8.26
CA LYS A 30 13.75 6.48 -8.16
C LYS A 30 14.88 6.55 -9.19
N ASP A 31 15.68 5.50 -9.33
CA ASP A 31 16.78 5.43 -10.31
C ASP A 31 16.25 5.51 -11.76
N LEU A 32 15.06 4.95 -12.00
CA LEU A 32 14.35 5.08 -13.28
C LEU A 32 13.70 6.46 -13.50
N GLY A 33 13.68 7.35 -12.50
CA GLY A 33 13.05 8.66 -12.61
C GLY A 33 11.51 8.63 -12.60
N THR A 34 10.91 7.54 -12.10
CA THR A 34 9.47 7.42 -11.86
C THR A 34 9.24 7.07 -10.38
N PRO A 35 9.32 8.04 -9.45
CA PRO A 35 9.23 7.76 -8.01
C PRO A 35 7.93 7.05 -7.60
N LEU A 36 8.01 6.23 -6.54
CA LEU A 36 6.85 5.58 -5.95
C LEU A 36 5.89 6.63 -5.36
N LEU A 37 4.64 6.64 -5.81
CA LEU A 37 3.63 7.57 -5.27
C LEU A 37 2.89 6.99 -4.07
N ILE A 38 2.44 5.74 -4.17
CA ILE A 38 1.49 5.16 -3.21
C ILE A 38 1.67 3.65 -3.04
N HIS A 39 1.37 3.15 -1.84
CA HIS A 39 1.24 1.73 -1.54
C HIS A 39 -0.19 1.40 -1.10
N GLN A 40 -0.73 0.25 -1.52
CA GLN A 40 -2.08 -0.21 -1.18
C GLN A 40 -2.04 -1.53 -0.39
N PRO A 41 -1.88 -1.49 0.95
CA PRO A 41 -1.89 -2.67 1.80
C PRO A 41 -3.29 -3.07 2.28
N ARG A 42 -3.44 -4.34 2.71
CA ARG A 42 -4.55 -4.73 3.58
C ARG A 42 -4.31 -4.17 4.97
N TYR A 43 -5.27 -3.43 5.50
CA TYR A 43 -5.15 -2.89 6.85
C TYR A 43 -6.53 -2.65 7.45
N SER A 44 -6.75 -3.17 8.65
CA SER A 44 -8.00 -3.06 9.40
C SER A 44 -7.74 -3.14 10.90
N MET A 45 -8.78 -2.96 11.73
CA MET A 45 -8.65 -3.21 13.18
C MET A 45 -8.27 -4.66 13.52
N LEU A 46 -8.54 -5.62 12.62
CA LEU A 46 -8.23 -7.04 12.81
C LEU A 46 -6.95 -7.49 12.10
N ASP A 47 -6.50 -6.75 11.08
CA ASP A 47 -5.32 -7.06 10.30
C ASP A 47 -4.36 -5.86 10.33
N ARG A 48 -3.42 -5.91 11.28
CA ARG A 48 -2.41 -4.87 11.52
C ARG A 48 -0.99 -5.30 11.15
N ARG A 49 -0.85 -6.39 10.37
CA ARG A 49 0.46 -7.00 10.03
C ARG A 49 1.45 -6.04 9.40
N ILE A 50 0.96 -4.99 8.72
CA ILE A 50 1.82 -3.98 8.11
C ILE A 50 2.59 -3.16 9.14
N GLU A 51 2.08 -3.03 10.36
CA GLU A 51 2.75 -2.35 11.45
C GLU A 51 3.91 -3.20 11.97
N ASP A 52 3.70 -4.51 12.12
CA ASP A 52 4.75 -5.45 12.52
C ASP A 52 5.85 -5.58 11.46
N ASP A 53 5.48 -5.49 10.18
CA ASP A 53 6.40 -5.46 9.04
C ASP A 53 7.16 -4.13 8.91
N GLY A 54 6.70 -3.06 9.60
CA GLY A 54 7.31 -1.73 9.56
C GLY A 54 6.99 -0.92 8.30
N LEU A 55 5.97 -1.32 7.52
CA LEU A 55 5.61 -0.65 6.27
C LEU A 55 5.26 0.84 6.48
N PRO A 56 4.52 1.28 7.52
CA PRO A 56 4.24 2.70 7.74
C PRO A 56 5.50 3.57 7.80
N ASP A 57 6.51 3.15 8.59
CA ASP A 57 7.77 3.88 8.73
C ASP A 57 8.53 3.95 7.39
N VAL A 58 8.53 2.84 6.63
CA VAL A 58 9.11 2.81 5.28
C VAL A 58 8.43 3.82 4.34
N LEU A 59 7.11 3.90 4.36
CA LEU A 59 6.36 4.82 3.48
C LEU A 59 6.61 6.28 3.87
N ASP A 60 6.66 6.59 5.16
CA ASP A 60 7.00 7.92 5.66
C ASP A 60 8.42 8.34 5.25
N GLU A 61 9.41 7.45 5.41
CA GLU A 61 10.80 7.71 4.98
C GLU A 61 10.92 7.95 3.47
N LEU A 62 10.13 7.21 2.67
CA LEU A 62 10.14 7.32 1.20
C LEU A 62 9.30 8.51 0.69
N GLY A 63 8.47 9.11 1.54
CA GLY A 63 7.49 10.13 1.14
C GLY A 63 6.37 9.57 0.26
N ALA A 64 6.06 8.28 0.37
CA ALA A 64 5.00 7.61 -0.37
C ALA A 64 3.70 7.56 0.43
N GLY A 65 2.56 7.75 -0.23
CA GLY A 65 1.26 7.63 0.43
C GLY A 65 0.86 6.18 0.71
N SER A 66 -0.17 5.99 1.53
CA SER A 66 -0.81 4.70 1.77
C SER A 66 -2.32 4.79 1.56
N ILE A 67 -2.91 3.79 0.90
CA ILE A 67 -4.37 3.63 0.79
C ILE A 67 -4.78 2.22 1.21
N ALA A 68 -5.39 2.09 2.39
CA ALA A 68 -5.81 0.79 2.91
C ALA A 68 -6.97 0.19 2.08
N TYR A 69 -6.91 -1.12 1.82
CA TYR A 69 -8.07 -1.89 1.35
C TYR A 69 -8.55 -2.87 2.41
N SER A 70 -9.80 -3.33 2.26
CA SER A 70 -10.51 -4.16 3.25
C SER A 70 -10.51 -3.59 4.68
N PRO A 71 -10.66 -2.27 4.91
CA PRO A 71 -10.62 -1.70 6.26
C PRO A 71 -11.76 -2.20 7.16
N LEU A 72 -12.86 -2.65 6.56
CA LEU A 72 -14.01 -3.22 7.27
C LEU A 72 -14.07 -4.76 7.20
N GLU A 73 -13.00 -5.42 6.76
CA GLU A 73 -12.92 -6.88 6.65
C GLU A 73 -14.12 -7.49 5.91
N GLN A 74 -14.41 -6.97 4.72
CA GLN A 74 -15.54 -7.40 3.88
C GLN A 74 -16.92 -7.28 4.58
N GLY A 75 -17.02 -6.43 5.61
CA GLY A 75 -18.23 -6.19 6.40
C GLY A 75 -18.22 -6.85 7.78
N ILE A 76 -17.16 -7.59 8.15
CA ILE A 76 -17.02 -8.18 9.49
C ILE A 76 -16.94 -7.09 10.56
N LEU A 77 -16.26 -5.97 10.29
CA LEU A 77 -16.16 -4.82 11.19
C LEU A 77 -17.35 -3.86 11.02
N THR A 78 -18.57 -4.40 10.87
CA THR A 78 -19.83 -3.64 10.80
C THR A 78 -20.90 -4.34 11.61
N ASP A 79 -22.08 -3.72 11.73
CA ASP A 79 -23.20 -4.30 12.48
C ASP A 79 -23.84 -5.53 11.81
N ARG A 80 -23.38 -5.91 10.60
CA ARG A 80 -23.97 -6.98 9.78
C ARG A 80 -24.21 -8.29 10.54
N TYR A 81 -23.32 -8.64 11.47
CA TYR A 81 -23.34 -9.93 12.17
C TYR A 81 -23.69 -9.81 13.66
N LEU A 82 -24.09 -8.63 14.15
CA LEU A 82 -24.44 -8.45 15.57
C LEU A 82 -25.81 -9.03 15.94
N ASN A 83 -26.71 -9.18 14.97
CA ASN A 83 -28.09 -9.65 15.18
C ASN A 83 -28.33 -11.08 14.65
N GLY A 84 -27.28 -11.88 14.49
CA GLY A 84 -27.34 -13.22 13.90
C GLY A 84 -26.96 -13.28 12.42
N ILE A 85 -27.18 -14.45 11.80
CA ILE A 85 -26.99 -14.73 10.36
C ILE A 85 -28.33 -15.20 9.78
#